data_AF-A0A1F7TND1-F1
#
_entry.id   AF-A0A1F7TND1-F1
#
_cell.length_a   1.000
_cell.length_b   1.000
_cell.length_c   1.000
_cell.angle_alpha   90.00
_cell.angle_beta   90.00
_cell.angle_gamma   90.00
#
_symmetry.space_group_name_H-M   'P 1'
#
loop_
_entity.id
_entity.type
_entity.pdbx_description
1 polymer ?
#
loop_
_entity_poly.entity_id
_entity_poly.type
_entity_poly.pdbx_seq_one_letter_code
_entity_poly.pdbx_strand_id
1 'polypeptide(L)'
;MTNKIQTIRVDLAEKLAPCISTRVAIQVLRNELVASSAKNIVLDFQHVESVSRSAAHELILTLFDLTNLFHKKVAIENPNDGVQAVLSAVTDRSIKSKPEERYVSQKTIDFEELCQLA
;
A
#
# COMPACT_ATOMS: atom_id res chain seq x y z
N MET A 1 28.29 13.05 -8.98
CA MET A 1 27.78 12.30 -7.82
C MET A 1 26.57 11.50 -8.28
N THR A 2 26.71 10.19 -8.46
CA THR A 2 25.59 9.31 -8.79
C THR A 2 24.67 9.23 -7.57
N ASN A 3 23.51 9.89 -7.65
CA ASN A 3 22.46 9.78 -6.65
C ASN A 3 22.04 8.30 -6.58
N LYS A 4 22.55 7.55 -5.61
CA LYS A 4 22.02 6.22 -5.30
C LYS A 4 20.59 6.41 -4.86
N ILE A 5 19.64 6.02 -5.71
CA ILE A 5 18.23 6.07 -5.40
C ILE A 5 18.00 5.11 -4.22
N GLN A 6 17.76 5.67 -3.03
CA GLN A 6 17.50 4.88 -1.83
C GLN A 6 16.10 4.28 -1.92
N THR A 7 16.06 2.94 -1.97
CA THR A 7 14.85 2.13 -1.96
C THR A 7 14.80 1.34 -0.66
N ILE A 8 13.66 1.39 0.02
CA ILE A 8 13.39 0.50 1.16
C ILE A 8 12.31 -0.48 0.77
N ARG A 9 12.51 -1.74 1.15
CA ARG A 9 11.48 -2.78 1.11
C ARG A 9 11.02 -3.02 2.54
N VAL A 10 9.72 -3.02 2.74
CA VAL A 10 9.10 -3.25 4.04
C VAL A 10 8.25 -4.51 3.93
N ASP A 11 8.69 -5.57 4.64
CA ASP A 11 7.82 -6.72 4.88
C ASP A 11 6.76 -6.30 5.90
N LEU A 12 5.51 -6.24 5.43
CA LEU A 12 4.41 -5.83 6.27
C LEU A 12 4.09 -6.84 7.36
N ALA A 13 4.43 -8.12 7.21
CA ALA A 13 4.21 -9.12 8.25
C ALA A 13 5.29 -9.10 9.35
N GLU A 14 6.49 -8.61 9.03
CA GLU A 14 7.50 -8.34 10.07
C GLU A 14 7.15 -7.08 10.87
N LYS A 15 6.57 -6.08 10.19
CA LYS A 15 6.20 -4.80 10.80
C LYS A 15 4.84 -4.83 11.50
N LEU A 16 3.93 -5.63 10.98
CA LEU A 16 2.55 -5.75 11.40
C LEU A 16 2.25 -7.23 11.54
N ALA A 17 1.38 -7.63 12.47
CA ALA A 17 0.98 -9.03 12.55
C ALA A 17 0.50 -9.54 11.18
N PRO A 18 0.60 -10.87 10.89
CA PRO A 18 0.12 -11.46 9.63
C PRO A 18 -1.31 -11.06 9.26
N CYS A 19 -2.12 -10.69 10.26
CA CYS A 19 -3.40 -10.02 10.08
C CYS A 19 -3.33 -8.53 10.49
N ILE A 20 -3.60 -7.63 9.54
CA ILE A 20 -3.62 -6.19 9.81
C ILE A 20 -5.07 -5.75 10.13
N SER A 21 -5.37 -5.62 11.43
CA SER A 21 -6.74 -5.36 11.91
C SER A 21 -6.99 -3.96 12.47
N THR A 22 -5.94 -3.15 12.70
CA THR A 22 -6.11 -1.87 13.42
C THR A 22 -5.45 -0.68 12.72
N ARG A 23 -6.08 0.50 12.89
CA ARG A 23 -5.57 1.79 12.42
C ARG A 23 -4.23 2.17 13.08
N VAL A 24 -4.05 1.78 14.35
CA VAL A 24 -2.84 2.10 15.12
C VAL A 24 -1.61 1.49 14.48
N ALA A 25 -1.70 0.23 14.04
CA ALA A 25 -0.58 -0.46 13.39
C ALA A 25 -0.16 0.26 12.09
N ILE A 26 -1.13 0.72 11.30
CA ILE A 26 -0.88 1.53 10.10
C ILE A 26 -0.29 2.91 10.44
N GLN A 27 -0.73 3.54 11.52
CA GLN A 27 -0.19 4.83 11.94
C GLN A 27 1.29 4.74 12.35
N VAL A 28 1.69 3.64 13.01
CA VAL A 28 3.09 3.38 13.33
C VAL A 28 3.90 3.22 12.04
N LEU A 29 3.43 2.40 11.10
CA LEU A 29 4.06 2.23 9.79
C LEU A 29 4.20 3.57 9.06
N ARG A 30 3.15 4.39 9.03
CA ARG A 30 3.17 5.72 8.42
C ARG A 30 4.30 6.58 8.99
N ASN A 31 4.42 6.64 10.31
CA ASN A 31 5.44 7.47 10.96
C ASN A 31 6.86 7.02 10.58
N GLU A 32 7.10 5.70 10.48
CA GLU A 32 8.38 5.14 10.03
C GLU A 32 8.67 5.50 8.56
N LEU A 33 7.69 5.35 7.66
CA LEU A 33 7.86 5.61 6.23
C LEU A 33 8.09 7.10 5.91
N VAL A 34 7.42 7.98 6.66
CA VAL A 34 7.60 9.44 6.55
C VAL A 34 8.99 9.85 7.04
N ALA A 35 9.44 9.31 8.19
CA ALA A 35 10.76 9.62 8.75
C ALA A 35 11.93 9.09 7.90
N SER A 36 11.70 8.05 7.09
CA SER A 36 12.72 7.48 6.21
C SER A 36 13.19 8.47 5.13
N SER A 37 14.50 8.51 4.87
CA SER A 37 15.10 9.26 3.75
C SER A 37 14.84 8.62 2.38
N ALA A 38 14.33 7.39 2.34
CA ALA A 38 14.08 6.68 1.11
C ALA A 38 12.99 7.35 0.26
N LYS A 39 13.25 7.40 -1.05
CA LYS A 39 12.33 7.95 -2.05
C LYS A 39 11.47 6.89 -2.70
N ASN A 40 11.94 5.65 -2.74
CA ASN A 40 11.15 4.52 -3.20
C ASN A 40 10.83 3.60 -2.01
N ILE A 41 9.57 3.25 -1.87
CA ILE A 41 9.05 2.35 -0.85
C ILE A 41 8.40 1.18 -1.57
N VAL A 42 8.77 -0.04 -1.19
CA VAL A 42 8.07 -1.25 -1.60
C VAL A 42 7.41 -1.83 -0.36
N LEU A 43 6.08 -1.98 -0.40
CA LEU A 43 5.32 -2.68 0.62
C LEU A 43 5.09 -4.11 0.17
N ASP A 44 5.69 -5.06 0.88
CA ASP A 44 5.62 -6.48 0.59
C ASP A 44 4.58 -7.17 1.48
N PHE A 45 3.61 -7.83 0.84
CA PHE A 45 2.50 -8.53 1.48
C PHE A 45 2.69 -10.06 1.49
N GLN A 46 3.86 -10.58 1.12
CA GLN A 46 4.12 -12.02 0.96
C GLN A 46 3.65 -12.89 2.15
N HIS A 47 3.72 -12.36 3.37
CA HIS A 47 3.37 -13.05 4.61
C HIS A 47 2.14 -12.44 5.32
N VAL A 48 1.39 -11.56 4.65
CA VAL A 48 0.15 -10.99 5.16
C VAL A 48 -1.00 -11.88 4.73
N GLU A 49 -1.70 -12.46 5.69
CA GLU A 49 -2.85 -13.36 5.46
C GLU A 49 -4.11 -12.55 5.12
N SER A 50 -4.37 -11.46 5.86
CA SER A 50 -5.56 -10.65 5.66
C SER A 50 -5.39 -9.20 6.13
N VAL A 51 -6.19 -8.31 5.54
CA VAL A 51 -6.28 -6.90 5.94
C VAL A 51 -7.75 -6.56 6.18
N SER A 52 -8.03 -5.95 7.33
CA SER A 52 -9.38 -5.45 7.62
C SER A 52 -9.70 -4.22 6.78
N ARG A 53 -10.98 -3.99 6.47
CA ARG A 53 -11.41 -2.82 5.68
C ARG A 53 -10.98 -1.48 6.29
N SER A 54 -11.01 -1.35 7.62
CA SER A 54 -10.59 -0.13 8.31
C SER A 54 -9.08 0.10 8.23
N ALA A 55 -8.27 -0.95 8.36
CA ALA A 55 -6.83 -0.86 8.18
C ALA A 55 -6.45 -0.57 6.72
N ALA A 56 -7.13 -1.21 5.75
CA ALA A 56 -6.96 -0.93 4.33
C ALA A 56 -7.24 0.54 4.01
N HIS A 57 -8.30 1.13 4.56
CA HIS A 57 -8.62 2.55 4.35
C HIS A 57 -7.51 3.47 4.85
N GLU A 58 -7.03 3.27 6.08
CA GLU A 58 -5.91 4.07 6.60
C GLU A 58 -4.62 3.83 5.82
N LEU A 59 -4.40 2.61 5.34
CA LEU A 59 -3.21 2.29 4.54
C LEU A 59 -3.26 3.06 3.22
N ILE A 60 -4.39 3.03 2.51
CA ILE A 60 -4.57 3.79 1.26
C ILE A 60 -4.39 5.31 1.49
N LEU A 61 -4.92 5.88 2.57
CA LEU A 61 -4.68 7.28 2.93
C LEU A 61 -3.19 7.55 3.18
N THR A 62 -2.50 6.63 3.86
CA THR A 62 -1.06 6.71 4.08
C THR A 62 -0.29 6.69 2.76
N LEU A 63 -0.66 5.81 1.83
CA LEU A 63 -0.03 5.75 0.51
C LEU A 63 -0.26 7.03 -0.28
N PHE A 64 -1.48 7.58 -0.24
CA PHE A 64 -1.81 8.85 -0.87
C PHE A 64 -0.95 9.99 -0.32
N ASP A 65 -0.80 10.09 1.00
CA ASP A 65 0.04 11.12 1.63
C ASP A 65 1.52 10.94 1.26
N LEU A 66 2.05 9.72 1.28
CA LEU A 66 3.44 9.43 0.91
C LEU A 66 3.75 9.87 -0.53
N THR A 67 2.84 9.61 -1.47
CA THR A 67 3.00 9.98 -2.87
C THR A 67 2.82 11.49 -3.10
N ASN A 68 1.75 12.08 -2.56
CA ASN A 68 1.37 13.45 -2.90
C ASN A 68 2.03 14.52 -2.01
N LEU A 69 2.15 14.27 -0.70
CA LEU A 69 2.70 15.22 0.25
C LEU A 69 4.20 15.05 0.44
N PHE A 70 4.69 13.81 0.44
CA PHE A 70 6.10 13.49 0.70
C PHE A 70 6.91 13.16 -0.56
N HIS A 71 6.24 13.13 -1.73
CA HIS A 71 6.84 12.86 -3.04
C HIS A 71 7.70 11.58 -3.05
N LYS A 72 7.14 10.50 -2.51
CA LYS A 72 7.73 9.16 -2.49
C LYS A 72 7.03 8.29 -3.54
N LYS A 73 7.78 7.39 -4.18
CA LYS A 73 7.22 6.36 -5.04
C LYS A 73 6.90 5.14 -4.19
N VAL A 74 5.69 4.62 -4.30
CA VAL A 74 5.24 3.45 -3.53
C VAL A 74 4.79 2.35 -4.48
N ALA A 75 5.35 1.15 -4.31
CA ALA A 75 4.89 -0.06 -4.98
C ALA A 75 4.30 -1.05 -3.97
N ILE A 76 3.26 -1.77 -4.38
CA ILE A 76 2.67 -2.88 -3.62
C ILE A 76 3.11 -4.19 -4.29
N GLU A 77 3.69 -5.09 -3.50
CA GLU A 77 4.16 -6.39 -3.97
C GLU A 77 3.55 -7.54 -3.17
N ASN A 78 3.33 -8.66 -3.87
CA ASN A 78 2.82 -9.92 -3.33
C ASN A 78 1.51 -9.84 -2.50
N PRO A 79 0.49 -9.01 -2.85
CA PRO A 79 -0.80 -9.13 -2.18
C PRO A 79 -1.44 -10.47 -2.55
N ASN A 80 -1.97 -11.19 -1.57
CA ASN A 80 -2.84 -12.32 -1.85
C ASN A 80 -4.22 -11.83 -2.35
N ASP A 81 -5.00 -12.72 -2.96
CA ASP A 81 -6.30 -12.36 -3.58
C ASP A 81 -7.27 -11.67 -2.61
N GLY A 82 -7.30 -12.10 -1.35
CA GLY A 82 -8.16 -11.51 -0.32
C GLY A 82 -7.71 -10.09 0.06
N VAL A 83 -6.41 -9.89 0.22
CA VAL A 83 -5.83 -8.57 0.48
C VAL A 83 -6.04 -7.64 -0.71
N GLN A 84 -5.79 -8.10 -1.93
CA GLN A 84 -5.99 -7.33 -3.15
C GLN A 84 -7.47 -6.92 -3.28
N ALA A 85 -8.41 -7.84 -3.09
CA ALA A 85 -9.84 -7.53 -3.17
C ALA A 85 -10.27 -6.47 -2.15
N VAL A 86 -9.75 -6.53 -0.91
CA VAL A 86 -10.04 -5.52 0.12
C VAL A 86 -9.43 -4.18 -0.24
N LEU A 87 -8.17 -4.14 -0.69
CA LEU A 87 -7.50 -2.91 -1.09
C LEU A 87 -8.24 -2.27 -2.26
N SER A 88 -8.51 -3.00 -3.35
CA SER A 88 -9.29 -2.50 -4.49
C SER A 88 -10.67 -1.98 -4.09
N ALA A 89 -11.44 -2.75 -3.32
CA ALA A 89 -12.78 -2.32 -2.90
C ALA A 89 -12.79 -1.05 -2.03
N VAL A 90 -11.71 -0.82 -1.27
CA VAL A 90 -11.52 0.41 -0.50
C VAL A 90 -11.04 1.54 -1.38
N THR A 91 -10.10 1.29 -2.29
CA THR A 91 -9.58 2.26 -3.26
C THR A 91 -10.69 2.77 -4.17
N ASP A 92 -11.55 1.90 -4.73
CA ASP A 92 -12.68 2.32 -5.57
C ASP A 92 -13.62 3.28 -4.84
N ARG A 93 -13.92 2.97 -3.57
CA ARG A 93 -14.71 3.84 -2.69
C ARG A 93 -13.97 5.12 -2.28
N SER A 94 -12.64 5.10 -2.28
CA SER A 94 -11.80 6.24 -1.91
C SER A 94 -11.44 7.13 -3.10
N ILE A 95 -11.46 6.60 -4.33
CA ILE A 95 -10.90 7.23 -5.54
C ILE A 95 -11.95 7.52 -6.62
N LYS A 96 -13.10 6.83 -6.74
CA LYS A 96 -14.11 7.19 -7.75
C LYS A 96 -15.58 7.04 -7.32
N SER A 97 -16.30 8.15 -7.46
CA SER A 97 -17.55 8.14 -8.23
C SER A 97 -17.38 7.33 -9.53
N LYS A 98 -18.05 6.18 -9.54
CA LYS A 98 -18.39 5.21 -10.61
C LYS A 98 -17.35 4.17 -11.06
N PRO A 99 -17.81 2.92 -11.31
CA PRO A 99 -16.97 1.72 -11.33
C PRO A 99 -16.76 1.15 -12.74
N GLU A 100 -15.65 0.46 -12.99
CA GLU A 100 -15.64 -0.73 -13.86
C GLU A 100 -14.72 -1.84 -13.31
N GLU A 101 -15.27 -3.05 -13.19
CA GLU A 101 -14.58 -4.26 -12.73
C GLU A 101 -13.44 -4.67 -13.69
N ARG A 102 -12.23 -4.90 -13.17
CA ARG A 102 -11.24 -5.76 -13.83
C ARG A 102 -10.48 -6.65 -12.86
N TYR A 103 -10.65 -7.95 -13.08
CA TYR A 103 -9.86 -9.04 -12.50
C TYR A 103 -8.46 -9.04 -13.13
N VAL A 104 -7.39 -8.92 -12.33
CA VAL A 104 -6.01 -9.11 -12.82
C VAL A 104 -5.14 -9.82 -11.78
N SER A 105 -4.65 -10.99 -12.21
CA SER A 105 -3.66 -11.90 -11.63
C SER A 105 -2.40 -11.23 -11.07
N GLN A 106 -1.86 -11.82 -9.99
CA GLN A 106 -0.53 -11.66 -9.38
C GLN A 106 0.42 -10.75 -10.16
N LYS A 107 0.59 -9.52 -9.68
CA LYS A 107 1.49 -8.51 -10.25
C LYS A 107 1.99 -7.57 -9.18
N THR A 108 3.24 -7.13 -9.32
CA THR A 108 3.68 -5.83 -8.79
C THR A 108 2.76 -4.77 -9.38
N ILE A 109 2.04 -4.04 -8.54
CA ILE A 109 1.12 -2.99 -8.97
C ILE A 109 1.71 -1.68 -8.45
N ASP A 110 2.00 -0.75 -9.35
CA ASP A 110 2.31 0.62 -8.96
C ASP A 110 1.06 1.21 -8.29
N PHE A 111 1.21 1.97 -7.21
CA PHE A 111 0.06 2.62 -6.57
C PHE A 111 -0.74 3.48 -7.56
N GLU A 112 -0.08 4.14 -8.52
CA GLU A 112 -0.75 4.89 -9.57
C GLU A 112 -1.60 3.99 -10.49
N GLU A 113 -1.14 2.77 -10.78
CA GLU A 113 -1.89 1.76 -11.55
C GLU A 113 -3.06 1.19 -10.73
N LEU A 114 -2.88 0.99 -9.41
CA LEU A 114 -3.95 0.59 -8.49
C LEU A 114 -5.11 1.60 -8.53
N CYS A 115 -4.81 2.89 -8.66
CA CYS A 115 -5.81 3.96 -8.77
C CYS A 115 -6.55 3.96 -10.13
N GLN A 116 -5.97 3.36 -11.18
CA GLN A 116 -6.50 3.35 -12.55
C GLN A 116 -7.33 2.10 -12.89
N LEU A 117 -7.25 1.05 -12.07
CA LEU A 117 -8.09 -0.14 -12.18
C LEU A 117 -9.54 0.08 -11.67
N ALA A 118 -9.88 1.32 -11.32
CA ALA A 118 -11.19 1.79 -10.85
C ALA A 118 -12.04 2.45 -11.95
#